data_AF-A0A3T0N481-F1
#
_entry.id   AF-A0A3T0N481-F1
#
_cell.length_a   1.000
_cell.length_b   1.000
_cell.length_c   1.000
_cell.angle_alpha   90.00
_cell.angle_beta   90.00
_cell.angle_gamma   90.00
#
_symmetry.space_group_name_H-M   'P 1'
#
loop_
_entity.id
_entity.type
_entity.pdbx_description
1 polymer ?
#
loop_
_entity_poly.entity_id
_entity_poly.type
_entity_poly.pdbx_seq_one_letter_code
_entity_poly.pdbx_strand_id
1 'polypeptide(L)'
;MSAADLDEIQYLVSLLEENLPLKIVELSNGERPFDGYDQKAFGDRCIRALKVEQTFGSVGGTKFPSSSAELLPVFELEQPDKDRIFKLCNDMRKIVFASSMFDEPHKKRLLNRIAAIEKQVFSKKGLFDVILGGVSDVGETLGKFGTDIKPLTDRMKEVARIARKGTKEYDQIPAPEEVKKLPAPDTENLEDD
;
A
#
# COMPACT_ATOMS: atom_id res chain seq x y z
N MET A 1 33.19 24.51 -26.26
CA MET A 1 32.98 24.40 -24.81
C MET A 1 34.22 23.77 -24.22
N SER A 2 34.90 24.47 -23.31
CA SER A 2 36.07 23.96 -22.59
C SER A 2 35.64 22.97 -21.50
N ALA A 3 36.59 22.23 -20.91
CA ALA A 3 36.29 21.42 -19.72
C ALA A 3 35.80 22.30 -18.56
N ALA A 4 36.29 23.53 -18.43
CA ALA A 4 35.85 24.47 -17.42
C ALA A 4 34.39 24.90 -17.61
N ASP A 5 33.96 25.10 -18.86
CA ASP A 5 32.56 25.44 -19.18
C ASP A 5 31.62 24.27 -18.82
N LEU A 6 32.09 23.03 -18.95
CA LEU A 6 31.32 21.84 -18.58
C LEU A 6 31.18 21.72 -17.05
N ASP A 7 32.29 21.90 -16.33
CA ASP A 7 32.29 21.90 -14.86
C ASP A 7 31.35 22.98 -14.32
N GLU A 8 31.35 24.17 -14.95
CA GLU A 8 30.41 25.26 -14.63
C GLU A 8 28.96 24.85 -14.88
N ILE A 9 28.65 24.25 -16.03
CA ILE A 9 27.29 23.75 -16.33
C ILE A 9 26.86 22.68 -15.33
N GLN A 10 27.71 21.70 -15.03
CA GLN A 10 27.39 20.64 -14.08
C GLN A 10 27.16 21.20 -12.67
N TYR A 11 28.00 22.14 -12.24
CA TYR A 11 27.85 22.83 -10.96
C TYR A 11 26.53 23.62 -10.88
N LEU A 12 26.19 24.37 -11.94
CA LEU A 12 24.93 25.11 -12.02
C LEU A 12 23.71 24.18 -12.04
N VAL A 13 23.80 23.04 -12.74
CA VAL A 13 22.72 22.05 -12.76
C VAL A 13 22.52 21.41 -11.39
N SER A 14 23.59 21.08 -10.65
CA SER A 14 23.49 20.58 -9.28
C SER A 14 22.88 21.61 -8.32
N LEU A 15 23.22 22.90 -8.46
CA LEU A 15 22.63 23.99 -7.66
C LEU A 15 21.13 24.17 -7.91
N LEU A 16 20.67 23.88 -9.13
CA LEU A 16 19.31 24.12 -9.59
C LEU A 16 18.52 22.82 -9.79
N GLU A 17 19.01 21.69 -9.27
CA GLU A 17 18.44 20.35 -9.53
C GLU A 17 16.95 20.28 -9.18
N GLU A 18 16.53 20.94 -8.10
CA GLU A 18 15.13 20.99 -7.66
C GLU A 18 14.22 21.81 -8.59
N ASN A 19 14.78 22.69 -9.42
CA ASN A 19 14.06 23.60 -10.30
C ASN A 19 14.24 23.27 -11.80
N LEU A 20 15.00 22.21 -12.11
CA LEU A 20 15.28 21.79 -13.48
C LEU A 20 14.54 20.50 -13.82
N PRO A 21 14.11 20.36 -15.09
CA PRO A 21 13.68 19.06 -15.62
C PRO A 21 14.68 17.96 -15.27
N LEU A 22 14.21 16.84 -14.70
CA LEU A 22 15.04 15.67 -14.39
C LEU A 22 15.88 15.24 -15.62
N LYS A 23 15.28 15.37 -16.81
CA LYS A 23 15.98 15.02 -18.04
C LYS A 23 17.20 15.90 -18.31
N ILE A 24 17.20 17.17 -17.90
CA ILE A 24 18.37 18.06 -18.04
C ILE A 24 19.49 17.60 -17.10
N VAL A 25 19.16 17.22 -15.87
CA VAL A 25 20.11 16.66 -14.89
C VAL A 25 20.76 15.37 -15.41
N GLU A 26 19.97 14.47 -16.00
CA GLU A 26 20.50 13.27 -16.65
C GLU A 26 21.41 13.59 -17.85
N LEU A 27 21.05 14.62 -18.63
CA LEU A 27 21.80 15.00 -19.82
C LEU A 27 23.16 15.64 -19.46
N SER A 28 23.25 16.38 -18.34
CA SER A 28 24.48 17.03 -17.88
C SER A 28 25.46 16.05 -17.22
N ASN A 29 24.95 14.96 -16.65
CA ASN A 29 25.76 13.94 -15.96
C ASN A 29 26.24 12.80 -16.88
N GLY A 30 25.84 12.77 -18.15
CA GLY A 30 26.25 11.73 -19.10
C GLY A 30 27.64 11.97 -19.70
N GLU A 31 28.29 10.90 -20.19
CA GLU A 31 29.53 11.01 -20.97
C GLU A 31 29.27 11.69 -22.32
N ARG A 32 29.98 12.78 -22.64
CA ARG A 32 29.90 13.39 -23.99
C ARG A 32 31.20 13.93 -24.54
N PRO A 33 31.35 13.93 -25.88
CA PRO A 33 32.58 14.30 -26.55
C PRO A 33 32.71 15.82 -26.73
N PHE A 34 33.95 16.27 -26.91
CA PHE A 34 34.35 17.68 -26.86
C PHE A 34 34.22 18.44 -28.19
N ASP A 35 33.50 17.91 -29.18
CA ASP A 35 33.38 18.57 -30.48
C ASP A 35 32.19 19.55 -30.56
N GLY A 36 32.23 20.44 -31.56
CA GLY A 36 31.20 21.48 -31.74
C GLY A 36 29.83 20.94 -32.17
N TYR A 37 29.78 19.75 -32.76
CA TYR A 37 28.53 19.11 -33.16
C TYR A 37 27.79 18.56 -31.93
N ASP A 38 28.51 17.93 -31.03
CA ASP A 38 27.97 17.36 -29.79
C ASP A 38 27.46 18.42 -28.81
N GLN A 39 28.11 19.59 -28.79
CA GLN A 39 27.66 20.75 -28.01
C GLN A 39 26.29 21.27 -28.50
N LYS A 40 26.12 21.39 -29.81
CA LYS A 40 24.83 21.80 -30.40
C LYS A 40 23.76 20.75 -30.14
N ALA A 41 24.08 19.46 -30.30
CA ALA A 41 23.16 18.37 -30.02
C ALA A 41 22.75 18.30 -28.54
N PHE A 42 23.67 18.62 -27.61
CA PHE A 42 23.35 18.75 -26.18
C PHE A 42 22.37 19.91 -25.91
N GLY A 43 22.65 21.10 -26.43
CA GLY A 43 21.77 22.26 -26.30
C GLY A 43 20.37 21.99 -26.86
N ASP A 44 20.28 21.40 -28.06
CA ASP A 44 19.01 21.02 -28.68
C ASP A 44 18.22 20.02 -27.84
N ARG A 45 18.89 19.06 -27.19
CA ARG A 45 18.26 18.09 -26.29
C ARG A 45 17.72 18.76 -25.02
N CYS A 46 18.46 19.70 -24.44
CA CYS A 46 17.99 20.46 -23.27
C CYS A 46 16.77 21.33 -23.60
N ILE A 47 16.80 22.03 -24.75
CA ILE A 47 15.67 22.85 -25.22
C ILE A 47 14.43 21.98 -25.47
N ARG A 48 14.60 20.80 -26.07
CA ARG A 48 13.47 19.87 -26.27
C ARG A 48 12.90 19.36 -24.94
N ALA A 49 13.76 19.03 -23.97
CA ALA A 49 13.32 18.62 -22.64
C ALA A 49 12.47 19.72 -21.98
N LEU A 50 12.92 20.98 -22.03
CA LEU A 50 12.14 22.14 -21.52
C LEU A 50 10.80 22.29 -22.24
N LYS A 51 10.78 22.17 -23.57
CA LYS A 51 9.52 22.31 -24.35
C LYS A 51 8.52 21.21 -24.01
N VAL A 52 8.99 19.97 -23.87
CA VAL A 52 8.14 18.84 -23.47
C VAL A 52 7.55 19.10 -22.08
N GLU A 53 8.36 19.54 -21.14
CA GLU A 53 7.91 19.87 -19.79
C GLU A 53 6.93 21.04 -19.74
N GLN A 54 7.16 22.10 -20.53
CA GLN A 54 6.22 23.21 -20.66
C GLN A 54 4.88 22.77 -21.28
N THR A 55 4.90 21.77 -22.16
CA THR A 55 3.71 21.31 -22.88
C THR A 55 2.90 20.30 -22.06
N PHE A 56 3.58 19.39 -21.37
CA PHE A 56 2.96 18.23 -20.71
C PHE A 56 3.05 18.28 -19.18
N GLY A 57 3.69 19.31 -18.62
CA GLY A 57 3.99 19.42 -17.19
C GLY A 57 5.29 18.70 -16.80
N SER A 58 5.76 19.00 -15.60
CA SER A 58 6.94 18.34 -15.03
C SER A 58 6.62 16.88 -14.70
N VAL A 59 7.46 15.96 -15.18
CA VAL A 59 7.52 14.60 -14.62
C VAL A 59 8.12 14.63 -13.19
N GLY A 60 8.72 15.76 -12.80
CA GLY A 60 9.45 15.99 -11.54
C GLY A 60 8.61 16.26 -10.29
N GLY A 61 7.31 15.99 -10.29
CA GLY A 61 6.47 16.08 -9.08
C GLY A 61 5.98 14.73 -8.57
N THR A 62 5.63 13.84 -9.48
CA THR A 62 5.24 12.47 -9.16
C THR A 62 6.42 11.57 -9.49
N LYS A 63 7.26 11.28 -8.49
CA LYS A 63 8.03 10.02 -8.51
C LYS A 63 7.00 8.94 -8.79
N PHE A 64 6.94 8.44 -10.03
CA PHE A 64 6.20 7.23 -10.29
C PHE A 64 6.78 6.20 -9.32
N PRO A 65 5.94 5.60 -8.47
CA PRO A 65 6.43 4.70 -7.45
C PRO A 65 7.27 3.64 -8.15
N SER A 66 8.52 3.51 -7.70
CA SER A 66 9.51 2.67 -8.39
C SER A 66 9.16 1.19 -8.31
N SER A 67 8.19 0.87 -7.45
CA SER A 67 7.57 -0.43 -7.31
C SER A 67 6.08 -0.29 -6.95
N SER A 68 5.29 -1.31 -7.31
CA SER A 68 3.89 -1.41 -6.88
C SER A 68 3.72 -1.44 -5.36
N ALA A 69 4.78 -1.79 -4.60
CA ALA A 69 4.75 -1.81 -3.15
C ALA A 69 4.63 -0.41 -2.51
N GLU A 70 5.09 0.63 -3.20
CA GLU A 70 4.98 2.04 -2.73
C GLU A 70 3.55 2.59 -2.89
N LEU A 71 2.70 1.92 -3.68
CA LEU A 71 1.29 2.27 -3.84
C LEU A 71 0.38 1.64 -2.78
N LEU A 72 0.90 0.68 -2.01
CA LEU A 72 0.09 -0.04 -1.04
C LEU A 72 -0.08 0.77 0.24
N PRO A 73 -1.30 0.83 0.80
CA PRO A 73 -1.54 1.53 2.06
C PRO A 73 -0.75 0.87 3.20
N VAL A 74 -0.02 1.70 3.95
CA VAL A 74 0.79 1.26 5.08
C VAL A 74 0.23 1.81 6.39
N PHE A 75 0.41 1.05 7.46
CA PHE A 75 0.04 1.50 8.80
C PHE A 75 1.25 1.53 9.73
N GLU A 76 1.21 2.46 10.67
CA GLU A 76 2.15 2.54 11.79
C GLU A 76 1.34 2.51 13.10
N LEU A 77 1.78 1.70 14.06
CA LEU A 77 1.08 1.52 15.33
C LEU A 77 1.99 1.82 16.51
N GLU A 78 1.38 2.41 17.54
CA GLU A 78 1.97 2.57 18.86
C GLU A 78 1.98 1.24 19.62
N GLN A 79 2.85 1.14 20.63
CA GLN A 79 3.02 -0.10 21.40
C GLN A 79 1.72 -0.64 22.03
N PRO A 80 0.82 0.18 22.61
CA PRO A 80 -0.44 -0.32 23.17
C PRO A 80 -1.34 -1.01 22.13
N ASP A 81 -1.36 -0.48 20.90
CA ASP A 81 -2.15 -1.04 19.80
C ASP A 81 -1.52 -2.35 19.28
N LYS A 82 -0.18 -2.41 19.21
CA LYS A 82 0.56 -3.65 18.90
C LYS A 82 0.27 -4.75 19.92
N ASP A 83 0.31 -4.43 21.21
CA ASP A 83 0.04 -5.37 22.29
C ASP A 83 -1.42 -5.87 22.25
N ARG A 84 -2.37 -4.98 21.93
CA ARG A 84 -3.77 -5.36 21.77
C ARG A 84 -3.96 -6.33 20.61
N ILE A 85 -3.38 -6.03 19.44
CA ILE A 85 -3.46 -6.92 18.28
C ILE A 85 -2.77 -8.26 18.56
N PHE A 86 -1.63 -8.27 19.24
CA PHE A 86 -0.96 -9.51 19.63
C PHE A 86 -1.85 -10.41 20.49
N LYS A 87 -2.57 -9.84 21.47
CA LYS A 87 -3.56 -10.58 22.27
C LYS A 87 -4.69 -11.15 21.40
N LEU A 88 -5.23 -10.34 20.47
CA LEU A 88 -6.25 -10.78 19.53
C LEU A 88 -5.76 -11.93 18.65
N CYS A 89 -4.55 -11.85 18.11
CA CYS A 89 -3.93 -12.93 17.33
C CYS A 89 -3.79 -14.22 18.12
N ASN A 90 -3.35 -14.15 19.38
CA ASN A 90 -3.26 -15.33 20.24
C ASN A 90 -4.62 -15.95 20.53
N ASP A 91 -5.65 -15.15 20.78
CA ASP A 91 -7.00 -15.68 20.97
C ASP A 91 -7.56 -16.30 19.69
N MET A 92 -7.31 -15.70 18.52
CA MET A 92 -7.71 -16.28 17.24
C MET A 92 -7.04 -17.64 17.02
N ARG A 93 -5.74 -17.79 17.34
CA ARG A 93 -5.06 -19.10 17.28
C ARG A 93 -5.74 -20.14 18.16
N LYS A 94 -6.08 -19.79 19.41
CA LYS A 94 -6.78 -20.70 20.33
C LYS A 94 -8.11 -21.16 19.76
N ILE A 95 -8.89 -20.25 19.16
CA ILE A 95 -10.17 -20.59 18.52
C ILE A 95 -9.96 -21.55 17.34
N VAL A 96 -8.99 -21.27 16.47
CA VAL A 96 -8.69 -22.12 15.30
C VAL A 96 -8.26 -23.52 15.75
N PHE A 97 -7.42 -23.63 16.79
CA PHE A 97 -7.00 -24.93 17.33
C PHE A 97 -8.13 -25.70 17.99
N ALA A 98 -8.95 -25.04 18.82
CA ALA A 98 -10.05 -25.67 19.55
C ALA A 98 -11.25 -26.04 18.67
N SER A 99 -11.37 -25.41 17.50
CA SER A 99 -12.47 -25.69 16.57
C SER A 99 -12.31 -27.04 15.87
N SER A 100 -13.36 -27.86 15.93
CA SER A 100 -13.52 -29.08 15.12
C SER A 100 -14.13 -28.80 13.75
N MET A 101 -14.54 -27.55 13.48
CA MET A 101 -15.25 -27.16 12.24
C MET A 101 -14.30 -27.00 11.05
N PHE A 102 -13.01 -26.83 11.31
CA PHE A 102 -11.99 -26.66 10.29
C PHE A 102 -11.23 -27.96 10.05
N ASP A 103 -11.07 -28.33 8.79
CA ASP A 103 -10.09 -29.35 8.41
C ASP A 103 -8.66 -28.80 8.55
N GLU A 104 -7.69 -29.71 8.46
CA GLU A 104 -6.27 -29.38 8.65
C GLU A 104 -5.75 -28.34 7.64
N PRO A 105 -6.07 -28.42 6.32
CA PRO A 105 -5.73 -27.36 5.37
C PRO A 105 -6.27 -25.98 5.74
N HIS A 106 -7.54 -25.88 6.14
CA HIS A 106 -8.16 -24.62 6.53
C HIS A 106 -7.54 -24.05 7.81
N LYS A 107 -7.27 -24.89 8.81
CA LYS A 107 -6.55 -24.48 10.02
C LYS A 107 -5.19 -23.89 9.69
N LYS A 108 -4.40 -24.59 8.87
CA LYS A 108 -3.07 -24.13 8.45
C LYS A 108 -3.14 -22.79 7.72
N ARG A 109 -4.11 -22.62 6.81
CA ARG A 109 -4.35 -21.35 6.09
C ARG A 109 -4.61 -20.19 7.04
N LEU A 110 -5.54 -20.37 7.99
CA LEU A 110 -5.90 -19.34 8.97
C LEU A 110 -4.73 -19.00 9.91
N LEU A 111 -4.00 -20.01 10.40
CA LEU A 111 -2.84 -19.80 11.26
C LEU A 111 -1.72 -19.05 10.54
N ASN A 112 -1.44 -19.39 9.28
CA ASN A 112 -0.49 -18.66 8.45
C ASN A 112 -0.90 -17.21 8.25
N ARG A 113 -2.20 -16.96 8.04
CA ARG A 113 -2.73 -15.59 7.91
C ARG A 113 -2.56 -14.80 9.20
N ILE A 114 -2.87 -15.39 10.36
CA ILE A 114 -2.67 -14.74 11.67
C ILE A 114 -1.20 -14.42 11.90
N ALA A 115 -0.28 -15.33 11.55
CA ALA A 115 1.16 -15.10 11.67
C ALA A 115 1.64 -13.98 10.73
N ALA A 116 1.12 -13.92 9.50
CA ALA A 116 1.45 -12.85 8.56
C ALA A 116 0.97 -11.48 9.08
N ILE A 117 -0.24 -11.40 9.64
CA ILE A 117 -0.78 -10.21 10.28
C ILE A 117 0.12 -9.75 11.42
N GLU A 118 0.47 -10.66 12.34
CA GLU A 118 1.33 -10.32 13.46
C GLU A 118 2.69 -9.79 13.01
N LYS A 119 3.29 -10.41 11.98
CA LYS A 119 4.53 -9.90 11.37
C LYS A 119 4.38 -8.46 10.89
N GLN A 120 3.28 -8.11 10.22
CA GLN A 120 3.04 -6.74 9.75
C GLN A 120 2.83 -5.76 10.90
N VAL A 121 2.19 -6.18 11.99
CA VAL A 121 1.93 -5.35 13.17
C VAL A 121 3.21 -4.90 13.85
N PHE A 122 4.23 -5.78 13.92
CA PHE A 122 5.52 -5.45 14.51
C PHE A 122 6.52 -4.82 13.54
N SER A 123 6.20 -4.75 12.25
CA SER A 123 6.99 -3.99 11.28
C SER A 123 6.94 -2.49 11.57
N LYS A 124 8.00 -1.76 11.18
CA LYS A 124 8.02 -0.29 11.27
C LYS A 124 6.90 0.34 10.41
N LYS A 125 6.68 -0.22 9.22
CA LYS A 125 5.55 0.09 8.34
C LYS A 125 4.88 -1.23 7.94
N GLY A 126 3.69 -1.47 8.44
CA GLY A 126 2.92 -2.68 8.14
C GLY A 126 2.06 -2.48 6.89
N LEU A 127 1.90 -3.53 6.08
CA LEU A 127 1.02 -3.47 4.91
C LEU A 127 -0.44 -3.71 5.32
N PHE A 128 -1.32 -2.72 5.09
CA PHE A 128 -2.72 -2.82 5.50
C PHE A 128 -3.49 -3.89 4.70
N ASP A 129 -3.11 -4.12 3.45
CA ASP A 129 -3.69 -5.17 2.58
C ASP A 129 -3.56 -6.57 3.16
N VAL A 130 -2.50 -6.85 3.94
CA VAL A 130 -2.35 -8.14 4.61
C VAL A 130 -3.44 -8.35 5.66
N ILE A 131 -3.86 -7.26 6.33
CA ILE A 131 -4.96 -7.27 7.30
C ILE A 131 -6.28 -7.48 6.57
N LEU A 132 -6.52 -6.77 5.46
CA LEU A 132 -7.72 -6.91 4.64
C LEU A 132 -7.86 -8.33 4.06
N GLY A 133 -6.76 -8.94 3.62
CA GLY A 133 -6.73 -10.35 3.23
C GLY A 133 -7.15 -11.28 4.37
N GLY A 134 -6.79 -10.96 5.62
CA GLY A 134 -7.26 -11.69 6.80
C GLY A 134 -8.75 -11.52 7.08
N VAL A 135 -9.30 -10.31 6.90
CA VAL A 135 -10.74 -10.05 6.99
C VAL A 135 -11.50 -10.87 5.94
N SER A 136 -10.99 -10.92 4.70
CA SER A 136 -11.58 -11.73 3.63
C SER A 136 -11.58 -13.22 3.97
N ASP A 137 -10.41 -13.77 4.35
CA ASP A 137 -10.25 -15.21 4.65
C ASP A 137 -11.17 -15.65 5.81
N VAL A 138 -11.33 -14.81 6.83
CA VAL A 138 -12.23 -15.08 7.97
C VAL A 138 -13.70 -14.81 7.60
N GLY A 139 -13.97 -13.85 6.72
CA GLY A 139 -15.32 -13.58 6.20
C GLY A 139 -15.90 -14.76 5.41
N GLU A 140 -15.09 -15.42 4.58
CA GLU A 140 -15.47 -16.67 3.91
C GLU A 140 -15.87 -17.76 4.91
N THR A 141 -15.16 -17.86 6.03
CA THR A 141 -15.50 -18.85 7.07
C THR A 141 -16.81 -18.53 7.79
N LEU A 142 -17.15 -17.25 7.96
CA LEU A 142 -18.45 -16.84 8.52
C LEU A 142 -19.62 -17.26 7.63
N GLY A 143 -19.47 -17.13 6.30
CA GLY A 143 -20.49 -17.57 5.35
C GLY A 143 -20.71 -19.09 5.38
N LYS A 144 -19.67 -19.88 5.66
CA LYS A 144 -19.74 -21.36 5.68
C LYS A 144 -20.19 -21.95 7.01
N PHE A 145 -19.77 -21.37 8.13
CA PHE A 145 -19.94 -21.97 9.47
C PHE A 145 -20.88 -21.18 10.39
N GLY A 146 -21.45 -20.07 9.92
CA GLY A 146 -22.47 -19.32 10.66
C GLY A 146 -21.95 -18.70 11.98
N THR A 147 -22.82 -18.59 12.98
CA THR A 147 -22.55 -17.85 14.23
C THR A 147 -21.46 -18.46 15.11
N ASP A 148 -21.13 -19.75 14.92
CA ASP A 148 -20.14 -20.44 15.76
C ASP A 148 -18.73 -19.89 15.55
N ILE A 149 -18.47 -19.26 14.39
CA ILE A 149 -17.19 -18.62 14.09
C ILE A 149 -17.14 -17.13 14.49
N LYS A 150 -18.25 -16.57 15.00
CA LYS A 150 -18.35 -15.16 15.37
C LYS A 150 -17.21 -14.66 16.29
N PRO A 151 -16.75 -15.45 17.30
CA PRO A 151 -15.61 -15.04 18.12
C PRO A 151 -14.32 -14.81 17.32
N LEU A 152 -14.10 -15.54 16.23
CA LEU A 152 -12.96 -15.36 15.34
C LEU A 152 -13.14 -14.11 14.48
N THR A 153 -14.32 -13.92 13.89
CA THR A 153 -14.61 -12.78 13.01
C THR A 153 -14.56 -11.46 13.75
N ASP A 154 -15.08 -11.40 14.98
CA ASP A 154 -15.12 -10.18 15.76
C ASP A 154 -13.72 -9.71 16.14
N ARG A 155 -12.82 -10.65 16.47
CA ARG A 155 -11.40 -10.36 16.72
C ARG A 155 -10.68 -9.88 15.46
N MET A 156 -10.93 -10.51 14.32
CA MET A 156 -10.35 -10.06 13.04
C MET A 156 -10.82 -8.65 12.67
N LYS A 157 -12.11 -8.34 12.87
CA LYS A 157 -12.66 -6.99 12.67
C LYS A 157 -12.01 -5.97 13.60
N GLU A 158 -11.78 -6.34 14.86
CA GLU A 158 -11.09 -5.46 15.81
C GLU A 158 -9.65 -5.19 15.38
N VAL A 159 -8.91 -6.22 14.91
CA VAL A 159 -7.57 -6.04 14.34
C VAL A 159 -7.60 -5.07 13.16
N ALA A 160 -8.53 -5.25 12.22
CA ALA A 160 -8.68 -4.37 11.06
C ALA A 160 -8.98 -2.92 11.45
N ARG A 161 -9.85 -2.72 12.46
CA ARG A 161 -10.17 -1.39 12.99
C ARG A 161 -8.96 -0.70 13.61
N ILE A 162 -8.18 -1.42 14.42
CA ILE A 162 -6.97 -0.88 15.05
C ILE A 162 -5.93 -0.54 13.97
N ALA A 163 -5.67 -1.45 13.03
CA ALA A 163 -4.73 -1.22 11.94
C ALA A 163 -5.15 -0.03 11.06
N ARG A 164 -6.44 0.11 10.74
CA ARG A 164 -6.97 1.23 9.94
C ARG A 164 -6.73 2.59 10.60
N LYS A 165 -6.82 2.68 11.93
CA LYS A 165 -6.50 3.91 12.69
C LYS A 165 -5.05 4.34 12.51
N GLY A 166 -4.14 3.40 12.23
CA GLY A 166 -2.73 3.67 11.95
C GLY A 166 -2.41 3.96 10.47
N THR A 167 -3.40 3.91 9.57
CA THR A 167 -3.22 4.07 8.12
C THR A 167 -3.59 5.48 7.68
N LYS A 168 -2.58 6.35 7.43
CA LYS A 168 -2.79 7.77 7.10
C LYS A 168 -3.50 7.98 5.76
N GLU A 169 -3.29 7.06 4.82
CA GLU A 169 -3.90 7.08 3.49
C GLU A 169 -5.43 6.89 3.56
N TYR A 170 -5.93 6.25 4.63
CA TYR A 170 -7.35 6.03 4.87
C TYR A 170 -8.02 7.14 5.69
N ASP A 171 -7.26 8.06 6.31
CA ASP A 171 -7.82 9.26 6.98
C ASP A 171 -8.48 10.21 5.96
N GLN A 172 -8.10 10.11 4.68
CA GLN A 172 -8.67 10.89 3.57
C GLN A 172 -9.96 10.29 3.01
N ILE A 173 -10.33 9.07 3.43
CA ILE A 173 -11.50 8.36 2.92
C ILE A 173 -12.55 8.32 4.04
N PRO A 174 -13.75 8.91 3.84
CA PRO A 174 -14.80 8.83 4.84
C PRO A 174 -15.07 7.37 5.19
N ALA A 175 -15.34 7.10 6.48
CA ALA A 175 -15.67 5.75 6.91
C ALA A 175 -16.83 5.22 6.06
N PRO A 176 -16.76 3.99 5.53
CA PRO A 176 -17.83 3.43 4.72
C PRO A 176 -19.13 3.47 5.54
N GLU A 177 -20.16 4.11 4.99
CA GLU A 177 -21.49 4.13 5.59
C GLU A 177 -21.93 2.69 5.84
N GLU A 178 -22.43 2.39 7.05
CA GLU A 178 -22.95 1.07 7.37
C GLU A 178 -24.05 0.73 6.37
N VAL A 179 -23.76 -0.21 5.46
CA VAL A 179 -24.76 -0.71 4.51
C VAL A 179 -25.91 -1.28 5.34
N LYS A 180 -27.06 -0.59 5.32
CA LYS A 180 -28.31 -1.09 5.90
C LYS A 180 -28.53 -2.49 5.37
N LYS A 181 -28.40 -3.48 6.26
CA LYS A 181 -28.71 -4.87 5.92
C LYS A 181 -30.13 -4.90 5.40
N LEU A 182 -30.32 -5.52 4.24
CA LEU A 182 -31.66 -5.83 3.76
C LEU A 182 -32.37 -6.66 4.85
N PRO A 183 -33.66 -6.39 5.11
CA PRO A 183 -34.45 -7.25 5.97
C PRO A 183 -34.36 -8.68 5.45
N ALA A 184 -34.33 -9.65 6.38
CA ALA A 184 -34.41 -11.05 5.99
C ALA A 184 -35.70 -11.27 5.18
N PRO A 185 -35.70 -12.11 4.14
CA PRO A 185 -36.91 -12.40 3.38
C PRO A 185 -37.97 -12.95 4.33
N ASP A 186 -39.20 -12.41 4.22
CA ASP A 186 -40.33 -12.83 5.02
C ASP A 186 -40.61 -14.32 4.79
N THR A 187 -40.58 -15.12 5.85
CA THR A 187 -40.91 -16.55 5.83
C THR A 187 -42.42 -16.82 5.79
N GLU A 188 -43.20 -15.90 5.23
CA GLU A 188 -44.64 -16.07 5.01
C GLU A 188 -44.85 -16.25 3.51
N ASN A 189 -44.71 -17.49 3.02
CA ASN A 189 -45.35 -18.07 1.83
C ASN A 189 -44.73 -19.46 1.53
N LEU A 190 -44.73 -20.35 2.52
CA LEU A 190 -44.46 -21.78 2.32
C LEU A 190 -45.60 -22.64 2.89
N GLU A 191 -46.83 -22.13 2.85
CA GLU A 191 -48.03 -22.96 2.98
C GLU A 191 -48.96 -22.65 1.79
N ASP A 192 -49.35 -23.74 1.12
CA ASP A 192 -50.41 -23.90 0.12
C ASP A 192 -50.11 -23.60 -1.36
N ASP A 193 -49.60 -24.61 -2.08
CA ASP A 193 -50.32 -25.34 -3.14
C ASP A 193 -49.61 -26.65 -3.55
#